data_AF-A0A2V9YEQ1-F1
#
_entry.id   AF-A0A2V9YEQ1-F1
#
_cell.length_a   1.000
_cell.length_b   1.000
_cell.length_c   1.000
_cell.angle_alpha   90.00
_cell.angle_beta   90.00
_cell.angle_gamma   90.00
#
_symmetry.space_group_name_H-M   'P 1'
#
loop_
_entity.id
_entity.type
_entity.pdbx_description
1 polymer ?
#
loop_
_entity_poly.entity_id
_entity_poly.type
_entity_poly.pdbx_seq_one_letter_code
_entity_poly.pdbx_strand_id
1 'polypeptide(L)'
;MRFVFLDKYSGIAKELTAAGNLGIRIVPSMVVQEDTDAAYVELNSANDLEALEIHSDGATVKERKRTAKSTLLTLSFHGRGQKSLRLLYNGGRWTNLHFFCVEDAEQLLKARARFMAERQFVVSPDDPYHRHHMFLPFDYRRATRLDDNDDVWEVGGTDDPGFGDPVFLVAKNSFLPSRDEVQKLEMFVSDCLFKYIQNPETYEIRASLYWKVRTPSSPWGSWSKKRSEATWRTYNYAFVTNIYHGMYRIGREYDVLSHRTALDYLRLCYETCRKWFTTGPYKRFGLITGLNAVNIVEDLKSEGWQKEYETILALMKETNQAFLTDPYPYSSEIQIYETSQPQVYFFTRYFGKTHGEAESWKRNAEVRQVLQAMRGGDQPIWFLYGNDLFAHPDLRGQISCWHSEALNGMALMQAFEDTGDVSLLLKAYAGMMSVLHNVLPDGMGFGWFKLDPGVFACEP
;
A
#
# COMPACT_ATOMS: atom_id res chain seq x y z
N MET A 1 25.73 -23.81 -15.71
CA MET A 1 24.53 -22.96 -15.88
C MET A 1 23.85 -23.38 -17.17
N ARG A 2 22.52 -23.62 -17.15
CA ARG A 2 21.73 -24.05 -18.31
C ARG A 2 20.61 -23.05 -18.52
N PHE A 3 20.40 -22.62 -19.76
CA PHE A 3 19.29 -21.77 -20.16
C PHE A 3 18.24 -22.62 -20.88
N VAL A 4 16.96 -22.40 -20.58
CA VAL A 4 15.84 -23.16 -21.14
C VAL A 4 14.72 -22.16 -21.45
N PHE A 5 14.12 -22.28 -22.63
CA PHE A 5 12.92 -21.54 -22.98
C PHE A 5 11.70 -22.25 -22.39
N LEU A 6 10.82 -21.49 -21.75
CA LEU A 6 9.58 -21.98 -21.18
C LEU A 6 8.42 -21.16 -21.77
N ASP A 7 7.33 -21.83 -22.12
CA ASP A 7 6.14 -21.16 -22.67
C ASP A 7 5.40 -20.33 -21.61
N LYS A 8 5.55 -20.68 -20.34
CA LYS A 8 4.82 -20.07 -19.21
C LYS A 8 5.58 -20.18 -17.90
N TYR A 9 5.36 -19.21 -17.01
CA TYR A 9 6.02 -19.12 -15.70
C TYR A 9 5.80 -20.37 -14.83
N SER A 10 4.60 -20.96 -14.87
CA SER A 10 4.28 -22.20 -14.15
C SER A 10 5.14 -23.41 -14.56
N GLY A 11 5.88 -23.33 -15.67
CA GLY A 11 6.87 -24.33 -16.08
C GLY A 11 8.17 -24.31 -15.27
N ILE A 12 8.51 -23.21 -14.58
CA ILE A 12 9.80 -23.03 -13.90
C ILE A 12 10.04 -24.11 -12.85
N ALA A 13 9.09 -24.34 -11.94
CA ALA A 13 9.24 -25.33 -10.88
C ALA A 13 9.46 -26.76 -11.44
N LYS A 14 8.79 -27.08 -12.55
CA LYS A 14 8.94 -28.37 -13.24
C LYS A 14 10.33 -28.50 -13.88
N GLU A 15 10.82 -27.47 -14.56
CA GLU A 15 12.15 -27.50 -15.18
C GLU A 15 13.27 -27.51 -14.13
N LEU A 16 13.12 -26.76 -13.03
CA LEU A 16 14.03 -26.83 -11.88
C LEU A 16 14.12 -28.27 -11.36
N THR A 17 12.97 -28.92 -11.16
CA THR A 17 12.90 -30.32 -10.72
C THR A 17 13.59 -31.27 -11.71
N ALA A 18 13.35 -31.10 -13.01
CA ALA A 18 13.97 -31.91 -14.06
C ALA A 18 15.50 -31.72 -14.14
N ALA A 19 16.00 -30.54 -13.81
CA ALA A 19 17.43 -30.24 -13.72
C ALA A 19 18.09 -30.72 -12.40
N GLY A 20 17.34 -31.43 -11.55
CA GLY A 20 17.80 -31.90 -10.25
C GLY A 20 17.90 -30.80 -9.20
N ASN A 21 17.20 -29.67 -9.38
CA ASN A 21 16.99 -28.64 -8.36
C ASN A 21 15.64 -28.84 -7.65
N LEU A 22 15.39 -28.07 -6.60
CA LEU A 22 14.09 -28.05 -5.94
C LEU A 22 13.14 -27.10 -6.69
N GLY A 23 11.96 -27.59 -7.07
CA GLY A 23 10.85 -26.73 -7.46
C GLY A 23 10.08 -26.28 -6.22
N ILE A 24 10.22 -25.02 -5.81
CA ILE A 24 9.73 -24.53 -4.53
C ILE A 24 8.44 -23.73 -4.72
N ARG A 25 7.43 -24.00 -3.89
CA ARG A 25 6.20 -23.21 -3.77
C ARG A 25 5.91 -22.94 -2.30
N ILE A 26 5.56 -21.69 -1.98
CA ILE A 26 5.29 -21.25 -0.62
C ILE A 26 3.91 -20.63 -0.54
N VAL A 27 3.18 -20.92 0.54
CA VAL A 27 1.85 -20.40 0.84
C VAL A 27 1.78 -20.04 2.34
N PRO A 28 1.17 -18.91 2.74
CA PRO A 28 0.60 -17.90 1.86
C PRO A 28 1.65 -16.92 1.30
N SER A 29 2.74 -16.66 2.03
CA SER A 29 3.88 -15.87 1.54
C SER A 29 5.16 -16.13 2.35
N MET A 30 6.26 -15.45 2.02
CA MET A 30 7.49 -15.44 2.84
C MET A 30 7.44 -14.44 4.00
N VAL A 31 6.40 -13.61 4.07
CA VAL A 31 6.09 -12.77 5.24
C VAL A 31 5.02 -13.46 6.05
N VAL A 32 5.34 -13.74 7.29
CA VAL A 32 4.54 -14.61 8.16
C VAL A 32 4.28 -13.90 9.47
N GLN A 33 3.12 -14.12 10.05
CA GLN A 33 2.79 -13.58 11.36
C GLN A 33 3.15 -14.60 12.44
N GLU A 34 3.69 -14.14 13.56
CA GLU A 34 4.02 -14.98 14.69
C GLU A 34 2.78 -15.69 15.23
N ASP A 35 2.94 -16.94 15.64
CA ASP A 35 1.89 -17.73 16.29
C ASP A 35 0.55 -17.82 15.53
N THR A 36 0.56 -17.53 14.22
CA THR A 36 -0.59 -17.70 13.32
C THR A 36 -0.54 -19.03 12.57
N ASP A 37 -1.50 -19.22 11.64
CA ASP A 37 -1.57 -20.39 10.76
C ASP A 37 -0.23 -20.73 10.10
N ALA A 38 0.00 -22.02 9.88
CA ALA A 38 1.28 -22.50 9.39
C ALA A 38 1.61 -21.98 7.98
N ALA A 39 2.87 -21.66 7.73
CA ALA A 39 3.37 -21.50 6.37
C ALA A 39 3.63 -22.88 5.77
N TYR A 40 3.19 -23.07 4.54
CA TYR A 40 3.36 -24.31 3.79
C TYR A 40 4.45 -24.12 2.75
N VAL A 41 5.42 -25.02 2.76
CA VAL A 41 6.49 -25.08 1.75
C VAL A 41 6.40 -26.41 1.03
N GLU A 42 6.03 -26.37 -0.24
CA GLU A 42 6.08 -27.52 -1.12
C GLU A 42 7.39 -27.53 -1.90
N LEU A 43 8.13 -28.63 -1.74
CA LEU A 43 9.42 -28.89 -2.38
C LEU A 43 9.25 -30.02 -3.38
N ASN A 44 9.11 -29.68 -4.66
CA ASN A 44 9.08 -30.64 -5.76
C ASN A 44 10.51 -31.12 -6.05
N SER A 45 10.71 -32.43 -5.92
CA SER A 45 12.01 -33.08 -6.11
C SER A 45 11.84 -34.58 -6.29
N ALA A 46 12.61 -35.17 -7.20
CA ALA A 46 12.67 -36.62 -7.37
C ALA A 46 13.19 -37.33 -6.10
N ASN A 47 14.15 -36.70 -5.41
CA ASN A 47 14.76 -37.23 -4.19
C ASN A 47 14.30 -36.47 -2.95
N ASP A 48 14.41 -37.11 -1.80
CA ASP A 48 14.19 -36.45 -0.52
C ASP A 48 15.34 -35.49 -0.16
N LEU A 49 15.05 -34.55 0.74
CA LEU A 49 16.07 -33.67 1.30
C LEU A 49 17.07 -34.50 2.11
N GLU A 50 18.35 -34.22 1.91
CA GLU A 50 19.45 -34.77 2.72
C GLU A 50 19.42 -34.18 4.12
N ALA A 51 19.19 -32.87 4.21
CA ALA A 51 18.98 -32.19 5.47
C ALA A 51 18.13 -30.93 5.29
N LEU A 52 17.44 -30.56 6.36
CA LEU A 52 16.81 -29.26 6.55
C LEU A 52 17.40 -28.68 7.83
N GLU A 53 18.10 -27.57 7.70
CA GLU A 53 18.74 -26.87 8.81
C GLU A 53 17.98 -25.58 9.07
N ILE A 54 17.61 -25.33 10.32
CA ILE A 54 17.06 -24.04 10.75
C ILE A 54 18.22 -23.20 11.27
N HIS A 55 18.43 -22.03 10.67
CA HIS A 55 19.55 -21.13 10.98
C HIS A 55 19.13 -19.88 11.77
N SER A 56 17.87 -19.83 12.22
CA SER A 56 17.30 -18.72 13.00
C SER A 56 16.53 -19.22 14.21
N ASP A 57 16.44 -18.41 15.25
CA ASP A 57 15.53 -18.65 16.35
C ASP A 57 14.06 -18.56 15.92
N GLY A 58 13.15 -19.14 16.70
CA GLY A 58 11.71 -18.95 16.50
C GLY A 58 11.12 -19.54 15.21
N ALA A 59 11.85 -20.38 14.46
CA ALA A 59 11.29 -21.15 13.34
C ALA A 59 11.17 -22.62 13.73
N THR A 60 10.07 -23.28 13.39
CA THR A 60 9.85 -24.70 13.73
C THR A 60 9.18 -25.45 12.58
N VAL A 61 9.69 -26.64 12.25
CA VAL A 61 8.98 -27.58 11.37
C VAL A 61 7.96 -28.35 12.19
N LYS A 62 6.67 -28.05 12.00
CA LYS A 62 5.56 -28.73 12.67
C LYS A 62 5.24 -30.07 12.03
N GLU A 63 5.34 -30.15 10.70
CA GLU A 63 5.07 -31.38 9.97
C GLU A 63 5.95 -31.46 8.71
N ARG A 64 6.34 -32.69 8.35
CA ARG A 64 6.99 -33.02 7.09
C ARG A 64 6.30 -34.25 6.48
N LYS A 65 5.64 -34.04 5.34
CA LYS A 65 4.95 -35.09 4.58
C LYS A 65 5.64 -35.31 3.24
N ARG A 66 6.13 -36.52 3.00
CA ARG A 66 6.78 -36.90 1.74
C ARG A 66 5.82 -37.67 0.84
N THR A 67 5.80 -37.31 -0.45
CA THR A 67 5.21 -38.10 -1.52
C THR A 67 6.30 -38.61 -2.46
N ALA A 68 5.94 -39.37 -3.49
CA ALA A 68 6.91 -39.81 -4.49
C ALA A 68 7.60 -38.65 -5.24
N LYS A 69 6.97 -37.45 -5.30
CA LYS A 69 7.42 -36.34 -6.15
C LYS A 69 7.64 -35.02 -5.41
N SER A 70 7.20 -34.93 -4.15
CA SER A 70 7.25 -33.69 -3.38
C SER A 70 7.39 -33.94 -1.89
N THR A 71 7.90 -32.94 -1.19
CA THR A 71 7.87 -32.84 0.28
C THR A 71 7.07 -31.61 0.66
N LEU A 72 6.06 -31.78 1.48
CA LEU A 72 5.31 -30.68 2.09
C LEU A 72 5.84 -30.45 3.51
N LEU A 73 6.28 -29.23 3.77
CA LEU A 73 6.66 -28.76 5.10
C LEU A 73 5.56 -27.84 5.62
N THR A 74 5.23 -28.01 6.89
CA THR A 74 4.36 -27.10 7.65
C THR A 74 5.26 -26.43 8.68
N LEU A 75 5.44 -25.12 8.53
CA LEU A 75 6.32 -24.29 9.35
C LEU A 75 5.50 -23.38 10.26
N SER A 76 5.98 -23.14 11.47
CA SER A 76 5.49 -22.06 12.34
C SER A 76 6.62 -21.12 12.70
N PHE A 77 6.28 -19.87 12.99
CA PHE A 77 7.23 -18.82 13.31
C PHE A 77 6.82 -18.06 14.56
N HIS A 78 7.82 -17.58 15.30
CA HIS A 78 7.66 -16.78 16.51
C HIS A 78 8.79 -15.74 16.61
N GLY A 79 8.45 -14.54 17.08
CA GLY A 79 9.37 -13.43 17.28
C GLY A 79 9.78 -12.76 15.97
N ARG A 80 9.68 -11.42 15.93
CA ARG A 80 10.01 -10.63 14.75
C ARG A 80 11.41 -10.86 14.22
N GLY A 81 11.53 -10.81 12.89
CA GLY A 81 12.80 -10.77 12.18
C GLY A 81 12.96 -11.89 11.16
N GLN A 82 14.14 -11.94 10.55
CA GLN A 82 14.45 -12.90 9.50
C GLN A 82 14.51 -14.32 10.06
N LYS A 83 13.81 -15.25 9.40
CA LYS A 83 13.75 -16.67 9.71
C LYS A 83 14.32 -17.47 8.55
N SER A 84 15.50 -18.05 8.71
CA SER A 84 16.25 -18.67 7.63
C SER A 84 16.31 -20.19 7.78
N LEU A 85 16.02 -20.89 6.69
CA LEU A 85 16.16 -22.33 6.58
C LEU A 85 17.11 -22.67 5.43
N ARG A 86 17.98 -23.65 5.62
CA ARG A 86 18.83 -24.21 4.57
C ARG A 86 18.37 -25.61 4.22
N LEU A 87 18.18 -25.84 2.92
CA LEU A 87 17.79 -27.13 2.37
C LEU A 87 18.99 -27.75 1.65
N LEU A 88 19.40 -28.96 2.04
CA LEU A 88 20.45 -29.74 1.40
C LEU A 88 19.83 -30.90 0.62
N TYR A 89 20.31 -31.12 -0.62
CA TYR A 89 19.73 -32.08 -1.54
C TYR A 89 20.71 -32.52 -2.63
N ASN A 90 20.45 -33.67 -3.27
CA ASN A 90 21.09 -34.15 -4.49
C ASN A 90 22.64 -34.07 -4.52
N GLY A 91 23.29 -34.62 -3.51
CA GLY A 91 24.73 -34.80 -3.42
C GLY A 91 25.46 -33.50 -3.13
N GLY A 92 25.03 -32.76 -2.10
CA GLY A 92 25.69 -31.52 -1.66
C GLY A 92 25.22 -30.23 -2.33
N ARG A 93 24.12 -30.25 -3.09
CA ARG A 93 23.43 -29.00 -3.49
C ARG A 93 22.71 -28.42 -2.30
N TRP A 94 22.53 -27.11 -2.31
CA TRP A 94 21.80 -26.43 -1.26
C TRP A 94 21.06 -25.20 -1.78
N THR A 95 20.05 -24.76 -1.04
CA THR A 95 19.40 -23.46 -1.20
C THR A 95 18.93 -22.96 0.16
N ASN A 96 18.74 -21.65 0.29
CA ASN A 96 18.13 -21.05 1.47
C ASN A 96 16.70 -20.60 1.18
N LEU A 97 15.87 -20.63 2.22
CA LEU A 97 14.58 -19.97 2.28
C LEU A 97 14.66 -18.91 3.39
N HIS A 98 14.29 -17.68 3.06
CA HIS A 98 14.32 -16.56 3.99
C HIS A 98 12.90 -16.04 4.18
N PHE A 99 12.32 -16.37 5.32
CA PHE A 99 11.08 -15.78 5.78
C PHE A 99 11.37 -14.54 6.62
N PHE A 100 10.37 -13.70 6.81
CA PHE A 100 10.41 -12.65 7.81
C PHE A 100 9.14 -12.74 8.65
N CYS A 101 9.34 -12.90 9.95
CA CYS A 101 8.27 -12.96 10.92
C CYS A 101 7.94 -11.54 11.38
N VAL A 102 6.65 -11.21 11.39
CA VAL A 102 6.09 -10.00 12.01
C VAL A 102 5.18 -10.41 13.16
N GLU A 103 4.89 -9.50 14.07
CA GLU A 103 3.86 -9.68 15.08
C GLU A 103 2.47 -9.78 14.45
N ASP A 104 1.46 -10.07 15.27
CA ASP A 104 0.06 -10.02 14.86
C ASP A 104 -0.29 -8.68 14.17
N ALA A 105 -0.95 -8.78 13.01
CA ALA A 105 -1.26 -7.63 12.17
C ALA A 105 -2.19 -6.62 12.88
N GLU A 106 -3.19 -7.10 13.62
CA GLU A 106 -4.10 -6.22 14.37
C GLU A 106 -3.33 -5.43 15.44
N GLN A 107 -2.41 -6.08 16.16
CA GLN A 107 -1.54 -5.42 17.14
C GLN A 107 -0.65 -4.37 16.49
N LEU A 108 -0.01 -4.67 15.36
CA LEU A 108 0.83 -3.71 14.63
C LEU A 108 0.03 -2.50 14.13
N LEU A 109 -1.17 -2.73 13.60
CA LEU A 109 -2.05 -1.65 13.13
C LEU A 109 -2.48 -0.74 14.29
N LYS A 110 -2.81 -1.31 15.46
CA LYS A 110 -3.12 -0.54 16.68
C LYS A 110 -1.90 0.21 17.20
N ALA A 111 -0.72 -0.42 17.22
CA ALA A 111 0.52 0.23 17.64
C ALA A 111 0.84 1.43 16.74
N ARG A 112 0.77 1.27 15.41
CA ARG A 112 1.00 2.35 14.45
C ARG A 112 0.04 3.52 14.66
N ALA A 113 -1.26 3.24 14.82
CA ALA A 113 -2.25 4.28 15.04
C ALA A 113 -2.02 5.06 16.34
N ARG A 114 -1.70 4.34 17.44
CA ARG A 114 -1.34 4.95 18.72
C ARG A 114 -0.10 5.83 18.58
N PHE A 115 0.94 5.36 17.89
CA PHE A 115 2.16 6.14 17.64
C PHE A 115 1.85 7.44 16.88
N MET A 116 1.03 7.37 15.82
CA MET A 116 0.61 8.57 15.08
C MET A 116 -0.12 9.57 16.01
N ALA A 117 -1.07 9.07 16.81
CA ALA A 117 -1.85 9.88 17.74
C ALA A 117 -0.99 10.52 18.85
N GLU A 118 0.01 9.82 19.38
CA GLU A 118 0.81 10.26 20.53
C GLU A 118 2.07 11.04 20.15
N ARG A 119 2.70 10.69 19.02
CA ARG A 119 4.05 11.17 18.66
C ARG A 119 4.07 12.07 17.44
N GLN A 120 3.10 11.94 16.54
CA GLN A 120 3.06 12.69 15.28
C GLN A 120 1.99 13.78 15.26
N PHE A 121 0.96 13.68 16.10
CA PHE A 121 -0.05 14.72 16.26
C PHE A 121 0.53 15.99 16.89
N VAL A 122 0.28 17.14 16.28
CA VAL A 122 0.83 18.44 16.66
C VAL A 122 -0.15 19.21 17.54
N VAL A 123 0.29 19.62 18.72
CA VAL A 123 -0.45 20.56 19.58
C VAL A 123 0.37 21.84 19.70
N SER A 124 0.20 22.74 18.72
CA SER A 124 0.90 24.02 18.67
C SER A 124 -0.03 25.15 18.17
N PRO A 125 -0.84 25.75 19.06
CA PRO A 125 -1.84 26.76 18.67
C PRO A 125 -1.21 28.03 18.08
N ASP A 126 0.04 28.33 18.47
CA ASP A 126 0.79 29.51 18.03
C ASP A 126 1.68 29.24 16.80
N ASP A 127 1.57 28.07 16.15
CA ASP A 127 2.34 27.79 14.93
C ASP A 127 1.98 28.81 13.83
N PRO A 128 2.95 29.62 13.34
CA PRO A 128 2.67 30.67 12.34
C PRO A 128 2.25 30.11 10.97
N TYR A 129 2.44 28.82 10.72
CA TYR A 129 1.99 28.11 9.53
C TYR A 129 0.65 27.40 9.74
N HIS A 130 0.00 27.59 10.90
CA HIS A 130 -1.31 27.02 11.23
C HIS A 130 -1.36 25.49 11.20
N ARG A 131 -0.29 24.83 11.66
CA ARG A 131 -0.17 23.35 11.71
C ARG A 131 -0.71 22.74 13.02
N HIS A 132 -1.49 23.48 13.79
CA HIS A 132 -2.16 22.96 14.98
C HIS A 132 -3.10 21.80 14.59
N HIS A 133 -3.04 20.69 15.34
CA HIS A 133 -3.78 19.45 15.11
C HIS A 133 -3.49 18.75 13.77
N MET A 134 -2.31 18.98 13.19
CA MET A 134 -1.78 18.23 12.04
C MET A 134 -1.02 16.97 12.49
N PHE A 135 -0.77 16.05 11.56
CA PHE A 135 0.20 14.96 11.73
C PHE A 135 1.48 15.31 10.97
N LEU A 136 2.63 15.31 11.66
CA LEU A 136 3.94 15.55 11.04
C LEU A 136 4.84 14.31 11.12
N PRO A 137 5.83 14.18 10.21
CA PRO A 137 6.77 13.08 10.23
C PRO A 137 7.55 12.97 11.55
N PHE A 138 8.08 11.78 11.81
CA PHE A 138 8.87 11.50 13.00
C PHE A 138 10.25 11.00 12.62
N ASP A 139 11.29 11.62 13.17
CA ASP A 139 12.67 11.16 13.01
C ASP A 139 12.97 10.10 14.06
N TYR A 140 13.08 8.86 13.59
CA TYR A 140 13.35 7.70 14.44
C TYR A 140 14.67 7.82 15.18
N ARG A 141 15.75 8.25 14.51
CA ARG A 141 17.10 8.34 15.11
C ARG A 141 17.18 9.41 16.19
N ARG A 142 16.51 10.53 15.98
CA ARG A 142 16.44 11.63 16.94
C ARG A 142 15.33 11.45 17.97
N ALA A 143 14.47 10.45 17.78
CA ALA A 143 13.30 10.19 18.60
C ALA A 143 12.39 11.43 18.80
N THR A 144 12.26 12.26 17.76
CA THR A 144 11.47 13.49 17.80
C THR A 144 10.64 13.67 16.54
N ARG A 145 9.50 14.35 16.69
CA ARG A 145 8.73 14.83 15.54
C ARG A 145 9.56 15.86 14.76
N LEU A 146 9.44 15.83 13.45
CA LEU A 146 10.07 16.79 12.55
C LEU A 146 9.14 17.98 12.35
N ASP A 147 9.33 19.01 13.18
CA ASP A 147 8.59 20.27 13.05
C ASP A 147 9.18 21.19 11.97
N ASP A 148 10.41 20.90 11.53
CA ASP A 148 11.14 21.63 10.51
C ASP A 148 12.02 20.69 9.66
N ASN A 149 12.18 20.99 8.37
CA ASN A 149 13.07 20.30 7.43
C ASN A 149 13.62 21.25 6.35
N ASP A 150 14.70 20.83 5.68
CA ASP A 150 15.23 21.45 4.47
C ASP A 150 14.35 21.20 3.25
N ASP A 151 13.85 19.97 3.15
CA ASP A 151 12.77 19.55 2.27
C ASP A 151 11.42 19.95 2.88
N VAL A 152 11.03 21.20 2.68
CA VAL A 152 9.88 21.82 3.39
C VAL A 152 8.54 21.13 3.09
N TRP A 153 8.47 20.37 2.01
CA TRP A 153 7.29 19.61 1.60
C TRP A 153 7.01 18.42 2.51
N GLU A 154 8.02 17.86 3.18
CA GLU A 154 7.83 16.74 4.12
C GLU A 154 7.08 17.16 5.40
N VAL A 155 7.26 18.40 5.84
CA VAL A 155 6.70 18.94 7.10
C VAL A 155 5.55 19.94 6.85
N GLY A 156 4.94 19.83 5.67
CA GLY A 156 3.89 20.72 5.15
C GLY A 156 2.45 20.33 5.48
N GLY A 157 2.22 19.10 5.93
CA GLY A 157 0.89 18.57 6.27
C GLY A 157 0.04 18.08 5.12
N THR A 158 0.64 17.94 3.95
CA THR A 158 -0.01 17.61 2.68
C THR A 158 0.88 16.63 1.91
N ASP A 159 0.48 16.30 0.68
CA ASP A 159 1.14 15.28 -0.12
C ASP A 159 1.22 13.93 0.62
N ASP A 160 1.99 12.99 0.08
CA ASP A 160 2.14 11.64 0.62
C ASP A 160 2.66 11.64 2.08
N PRO A 161 3.65 12.47 2.47
CA PRO A 161 4.15 12.50 3.85
C PRO A 161 3.13 13.05 4.86
N GLY A 162 2.29 14.01 4.47
CA GLY A 162 1.32 14.64 5.37
C GLY A 162 -0.03 13.92 5.43
N PHE A 163 -0.48 13.32 4.33
CA PHE A 163 -1.77 12.63 4.29
C PHE A 163 -1.70 11.13 4.60
N GLY A 164 -0.51 10.51 4.55
CA GLY A 164 -0.36 9.08 4.84
C GLY A 164 -0.92 8.68 6.22
N ASP A 165 -0.61 9.47 7.26
CA ASP A 165 -1.07 9.22 8.63
C ASP A 165 -2.59 9.33 8.80
N PRO A 166 -3.27 10.45 8.43
CA PRO A 166 -4.72 10.54 8.57
C PRO A 166 -5.45 9.52 7.68
N VAL A 167 -4.93 9.18 6.49
CA VAL A 167 -5.51 8.13 5.63
C VAL A 167 -5.43 6.76 6.31
N PHE A 168 -4.29 6.43 6.91
CA PHE A 168 -4.13 5.21 7.70
C PHE A 168 -5.10 5.18 8.88
N LEU A 169 -5.19 6.28 9.64
CA LEU A 169 -6.05 6.35 10.82
C LEU A 169 -7.53 6.18 10.45
N VAL A 170 -8.04 6.82 9.40
CA VAL A 170 -9.44 6.64 9.01
C VAL A 170 -9.70 5.22 8.50
N ALA A 171 -8.75 4.62 7.77
CA ALA A 171 -8.87 3.25 7.28
C ALA A 171 -8.89 2.25 8.45
N LYS A 172 -7.94 2.38 9.40
CA LYS A 172 -7.87 1.55 10.60
C LYS A 172 -9.14 1.69 11.44
N ASN A 173 -9.56 2.91 11.74
CA ASN A 173 -10.70 3.16 12.62
C ASN A 173 -12.05 2.78 11.98
N SER A 174 -12.11 2.59 10.66
CA SER A 174 -13.29 2.03 9.99
C SER A 174 -13.55 0.55 10.32
N PHE A 175 -12.56 -0.15 10.91
CA PHE A 175 -12.67 -1.55 11.33
C PHE A 175 -12.37 -1.74 12.83
N LEU A 176 -11.42 -0.97 13.37
CA LEU A 176 -10.91 -1.07 14.74
C LEU A 176 -10.93 0.31 15.41
N PRO A 177 -12.12 0.82 15.78
CA PRO A 177 -12.31 2.19 16.23
C PRO A 177 -11.65 2.47 17.59
N SER A 178 -11.12 3.69 17.72
CA SER A 178 -10.60 4.27 18.96
C SER A 178 -11.13 5.69 19.09
N ARG A 179 -11.83 5.99 20.19
CA ARG A 179 -12.41 7.32 20.41
C ARG A 179 -11.37 8.44 20.41
N ASP A 180 -10.20 8.19 21.01
CA ASP A 180 -9.12 9.17 21.09
C ASP A 180 -8.55 9.49 19.69
N GLU A 181 -8.34 8.47 18.86
CA GLU A 181 -7.83 8.65 17.50
C GLU A 181 -8.84 9.35 16.60
N VAL A 182 -10.12 8.97 16.69
CA VAL A 182 -11.21 9.62 15.96
C VAL A 182 -11.34 11.09 16.37
N GLN A 183 -11.26 11.40 17.67
CA GLN A 183 -11.28 12.79 18.14
C GLN A 183 -10.13 13.60 17.53
N LYS A 184 -8.92 13.04 17.46
CA LYS A 184 -7.77 13.70 16.81
C LYS A 184 -7.98 13.90 15.32
N LEU A 185 -8.61 12.95 14.63
CA LEU A 185 -9.02 13.13 13.23
C LEU A 185 -10.06 14.25 13.08
N GLU A 186 -11.05 14.34 13.97
CA GLU A 186 -12.04 15.42 13.93
C GLU A 186 -11.42 16.80 14.21
N MET A 187 -10.44 16.87 15.13
CA MET A 187 -9.66 18.07 15.38
C MET A 187 -8.80 18.45 14.18
N PHE A 188 -8.11 17.49 13.55
CA PHE A 188 -7.37 17.72 12.31
C PHE A 188 -8.27 18.26 11.20
N VAL A 189 -9.47 17.68 11.02
CA VAL A 189 -10.43 18.13 10.02
C VAL A 189 -10.85 19.58 10.28
N SER A 190 -11.24 19.90 11.52
CA SER A 190 -11.81 21.21 11.87
C SER A 190 -10.79 22.33 11.95
N ASP A 191 -9.62 22.06 12.54
CA ASP A 191 -8.66 23.11 12.89
C ASP A 191 -7.61 23.34 11.80
N CYS A 192 -7.35 22.34 10.95
CA CYS A 192 -6.29 22.39 9.95
C CYS A 192 -6.78 22.09 8.53
N LEU A 193 -7.33 20.89 8.29
CA LEU A 193 -7.63 20.40 6.95
C LEU A 193 -8.69 21.25 6.25
N PHE A 194 -9.92 21.32 6.78
CA PHE A 194 -11.03 22.08 6.20
C PHE A 194 -11.04 23.53 6.69
N LYS A 195 -9.87 24.18 6.65
CA LYS A 195 -9.69 25.58 7.07
C LYS A 195 -8.47 26.22 6.42
N TYR A 196 -7.31 25.57 6.52
CA TYR A 196 -6.04 26.10 6.05
C TYR A 196 -5.46 25.31 4.87
N ILE A 197 -5.54 23.98 4.88
CA ILE A 197 -5.06 23.12 3.78
C ILE A 197 -6.06 23.17 2.61
N GLN A 198 -7.32 22.89 2.90
CA GLN A 198 -8.42 22.93 1.96
C GLN A 198 -9.22 24.22 2.16
N ASN A 199 -9.46 24.94 1.07
CA ASN A 199 -10.33 26.11 1.08
C ASN A 199 -11.81 25.66 1.25
N PRO A 200 -12.53 26.11 2.28
CA PRO A 200 -13.92 25.69 2.52
C PRO A 200 -14.94 26.12 1.46
N GLU A 201 -14.63 27.15 0.67
CA GLU A 201 -15.51 27.69 -0.37
C GLU A 201 -15.25 27.01 -1.73
N THR A 202 -13.98 26.79 -2.09
CA THR A 202 -13.60 26.28 -3.41
C THR A 202 -13.21 24.80 -3.44
N TYR A 203 -13.04 24.19 -2.25
CA TYR A 203 -12.53 22.84 -2.04
C TYR A 203 -11.12 22.60 -2.59
N GLU A 204 -10.39 23.66 -2.94
CA GLU A 204 -9.02 23.59 -3.42
C GLU A 204 -8.05 23.25 -2.30
N ILE A 205 -7.12 22.33 -2.59
CA ILE A 205 -6.17 21.83 -1.61
C ILE A 205 -4.78 22.36 -1.94
N ARG A 206 -4.19 23.07 -0.99
CA ARG A 206 -2.84 23.62 -1.09
C ARG A 206 -1.80 22.49 -1.11
N ALA A 207 -0.66 22.76 -1.74
CA ALA A 207 0.46 21.84 -1.82
C ALA A 207 1.22 21.72 -0.49
N SER A 208 1.18 22.73 0.37
CA SER A 208 1.78 22.71 1.72
C SER A 208 1.36 23.94 2.53
N LEU A 209 1.29 23.81 3.86
CA LEU A 209 1.23 24.97 4.77
C LEU A 209 2.61 25.52 5.11
N TYR A 210 3.67 24.72 5.00
CA TYR A 210 5.02 25.06 5.39
C TYR A 210 5.87 25.50 4.17
N TRP A 211 6.61 26.59 4.34
CA TRP A 211 7.52 27.12 3.32
C TRP A 211 8.63 27.92 4.00
N LYS A 212 9.76 28.08 3.31
CA LYS A 212 10.88 28.89 3.77
C LYS A 212 11.37 29.81 2.67
N VAL A 213 11.70 31.05 3.02
CA VAL A 213 12.44 31.94 2.12
C VAL A 213 13.92 31.72 2.39
N ARG A 214 14.66 31.27 1.36
CA ARG A 214 16.11 31.12 1.40
C ARG A 214 16.74 31.93 0.29
N THR A 215 17.64 32.82 0.64
CA THR A 215 18.43 33.63 -0.30
C THR A 215 19.91 33.59 0.09
N PRO A 216 20.86 33.53 -0.87
CA PRO A 216 20.66 33.41 -2.32
C PRO A 216 20.40 31.97 -2.82
N SER A 217 20.61 30.95 -1.99
CA SER A 217 20.47 29.53 -2.36
C SER A 217 19.06 28.99 -2.08
N SER A 218 18.42 28.42 -3.10
CA SER A 218 17.11 27.74 -3.00
C SER A 218 17.24 26.33 -3.58
N PRO A 219 17.55 25.30 -2.76
CA PRO A 219 17.57 23.91 -3.22
C PRO A 219 16.17 23.47 -3.66
N TRP A 220 16.07 22.37 -4.43
CA TRP A 220 14.79 21.88 -4.98
C TRP A 220 13.71 21.68 -3.91
N GLY A 221 14.10 21.17 -2.73
CA GLY A 221 13.25 20.97 -1.57
C GLY A 221 12.73 22.23 -0.88
N SER A 222 13.26 23.42 -1.19
CA SER A 222 12.86 24.68 -0.58
C SER A 222 11.76 25.36 -1.38
N TRP A 223 10.51 25.09 -1.00
CA TRP A 223 9.35 25.72 -1.63
C TRP A 223 9.15 27.15 -1.13
N SER A 224 8.87 28.04 -2.07
CA SER A 224 8.37 29.38 -1.78
C SER A 224 6.92 29.33 -1.30
N LYS A 225 6.45 30.38 -0.63
CA LYS A 225 5.02 30.57 -0.28
C LYS A 225 4.09 30.33 -1.48
N LYS A 226 4.45 30.89 -2.65
CA LYS A 226 3.67 30.71 -3.88
C LYS A 226 3.57 29.24 -4.31
N ARG A 227 4.65 28.46 -4.13
CA ARG A 227 4.66 27.02 -4.46
C ARG A 227 3.84 26.21 -3.46
N SER A 228 3.90 26.55 -2.17
CA SER A 228 3.13 25.87 -1.12
C SER A 228 1.62 26.12 -1.27
N GLU A 229 1.22 27.29 -1.76
CA GLU A 229 -0.18 27.64 -2.04
C GLU A 229 -0.72 27.07 -3.36
N ALA A 230 0.08 26.36 -4.16
CA ALA A 230 -0.37 25.78 -5.42
C ALA A 230 -1.41 24.66 -5.19
N THR A 231 -2.42 24.56 -6.05
CA THR A 231 -3.59 23.68 -5.85
C THR A 231 -3.81 22.67 -6.97
N TRP A 232 -2.84 22.52 -7.88
CA TRP A 232 -2.98 21.73 -9.10
C TRP A 232 -2.64 20.23 -8.92
N ARG A 233 -2.05 19.82 -7.80
CA ARG A 233 -1.62 18.43 -7.58
C ARG A 233 -2.82 17.54 -7.28
N THR A 234 -3.19 16.71 -8.25
CA THR A 234 -4.42 15.90 -8.18
C THR A 234 -4.42 14.88 -7.04
N TYR A 235 -3.26 14.32 -6.67
CA TYR A 235 -3.12 13.33 -5.60
C TYR A 235 -3.70 13.82 -4.26
N ASN A 236 -3.50 15.09 -3.94
CA ASN A 236 -3.97 15.68 -2.68
C ASN A 236 -5.49 15.61 -2.55
N TYR A 237 -6.22 15.70 -3.67
CA TYR A 237 -7.67 15.58 -3.66
C TYR A 237 -8.13 14.15 -3.40
N ALA A 238 -7.44 13.15 -3.94
CA ALA A 238 -7.76 11.75 -3.66
C ALA A 238 -7.56 11.42 -2.17
N PHE A 239 -6.44 11.87 -1.58
CA PHE A 239 -6.15 11.68 -0.16
C PHE A 239 -7.22 12.32 0.74
N VAL A 240 -7.53 13.60 0.53
CA VAL A 240 -8.53 14.32 1.35
C VAL A 240 -9.92 13.74 1.18
N THR A 241 -10.29 13.33 -0.04
CA THR A 241 -11.56 12.62 -0.28
C THR A 241 -11.63 11.33 0.53
N ASN A 242 -10.54 10.57 0.60
CA ASN A 242 -10.48 9.33 1.36
C ASN A 242 -10.50 9.54 2.88
N ILE A 243 -9.93 10.63 3.38
CA ILE A 243 -10.05 11.04 4.78
C ILE A 243 -11.53 11.27 5.12
N TYR A 244 -12.24 12.08 4.33
CA TYR A 244 -13.67 12.33 4.57
C TYR A 244 -14.54 11.09 4.40
N HIS A 245 -14.27 10.25 3.39
CA HIS A 245 -15.00 9.00 3.20
C HIS A 245 -14.81 8.05 4.38
N GLY A 246 -13.59 7.90 4.88
CA GLY A 246 -13.30 7.10 6.06
C GLY A 246 -13.99 7.64 7.32
N MET A 247 -14.00 8.96 7.53
CA MET A 247 -14.77 9.58 8.64
C MET A 247 -16.27 9.33 8.54
N TYR A 248 -16.85 9.40 7.33
CA TYR A 248 -18.25 9.02 7.09
C TYR A 248 -18.49 7.55 7.47
N ARG A 249 -17.65 6.62 7.00
CA ARG A 249 -17.80 5.19 7.32
C ARG A 249 -17.68 4.93 8.82
N ILE A 250 -16.73 5.56 9.51
CA ILE A 250 -16.60 5.47 10.96
C ILE A 250 -17.90 5.91 11.64
N GLY A 251 -18.43 7.08 11.28
CA GLY A 251 -19.66 7.61 11.87
C GLY A 251 -20.92 6.82 11.55
N ARG A 252 -20.94 6.12 10.41
CA ARG A 252 -22.05 5.25 10.01
C ARG A 252 -22.08 3.96 10.84
N GLU A 253 -20.91 3.36 11.08
CA GLU A 253 -20.80 2.08 11.77
C GLU A 253 -20.69 2.23 13.31
N TYR A 254 -20.18 3.37 13.80
CA TYR A 254 -19.85 3.57 15.22
C TYR A 254 -20.29 4.93 15.76
N ASP A 255 -20.84 4.95 16.98
CA ASP A 255 -21.21 6.17 17.71
C ASP A 255 -20.01 6.81 18.43
N VAL A 256 -19.07 7.33 17.63
CA VAL A 256 -17.78 7.87 18.09
C VAL A 256 -17.46 9.28 17.58
N LEU A 257 -18.28 9.83 16.68
CA LEU A 257 -18.12 11.20 16.19
C LEU A 257 -18.75 12.21 17.16
N SER A 258 -18.15 13.40 17.22
CA SER A 258 -18.55 14.46 18.16
C SER A 258 -18.55 15.86 17.54
N HIS A 259 -17.81 16.10 16.46
CA HIS A 259 -17.74 17.42 15.81
C HIS A 259 -18.72 17.55 14.64
N ARG A 260 -18.90 16.47 13.88
CA ARG A 260 -19.74 16.42 12.67
C ARG A 260 -20.47 15.10 12.59
N THR A 261 -21.61 15.08 11.89
CA THR A 261 -22.32 13.83 11.61
C THR A 261 -21.64 13.05 10.49
N ALA A 262 -21.95 11.75 10.36
CA ALA A 262 -21.46 10.94 9.25
C ALA A 262 -21.83 11.56 7.89
N LEU A 263 -23.06 12.07 7.75
CA LEU A 263 -23.54 12.68 6.50
C LEU A 263 -22.86 14.02 6.18
N ASP A 264 -22.43 14.78 7.20
CA ASP A 264 -21.60 15.98 6.98
C ASP A 264 -20.25 15.60 6.36
N TYR A 265 -19.63 14.51 6.85
CA TYR A 265 -18.39 13.99 6.25
C TYR A 265 -18.62 13.45 4.83
N LEU A 266 -19.76 12.80 4.55
CA LEU A 266 -20.09 12.38 3.19
C LEU A 266 -20.28 13.58 2.25
N ARG A 267 -20.85 14.69 2.73
CA ARG A 267 -20.96 15.94 1.96
C ARG A 267 -19.59 16.50 1.62
N LEU A 268 -18.67 16.57 2.59
CA LEU A 268 -17.29 17.02 2.35
C LEU A 268 -16.56 16.10 1.36
N CYS A 269 -16.77 14.79 1.49
CA CYS A 269 -16.24 13.78 0.57
C CYS A 269 -16.73 14.04 -0.87
N TYR A 270 -18.04 14.18 -1.07
CA TYR A 270 -18.62 14.43 -2.40
C TYR A 270 -18.07 15.69 -3.06
N GLU A 271 -18.07 16.82 -2.35
CA GLU A 271 -17.63 18.10 -2.89
C GLU A 271 -16.13 18.07 -3.25
N THR A 272 -15.30 17.45 -2.41
CA THR A 272 -13.88 17.25 -2.68
C THR A 272 -13.65 16.29 -3.85
N CYS A 273 -14.42 15.20 -3.93
CA CYS A 273 -14.36 14.24 -5.03
C CYS A 273 -14.76 14.88 -6.37
N ARG A 274 -15.76 15.77 -6.38
CA ARG A 274 -16.12 16.52 -7.59
C ARG A 274 -14.99 17.45 -8.03
N LYS A 275 -14.34 18.14 -7.08
CA LYS A 275 -13.19 19.01 -7.36
C LYS A 275 -11.97 18.21 -7.84
N TRP A 276 -11.73 17.03 -7.27
CA TRP A 276 -10.70 16.09 -7.70
C TRP A 276 -10.79 15.83 -9.21
N PHE A 277 -11.95 15.40 -9.70
CA PHE A 277 -12.19 15.07 -11.11
C PHE A 277 -12.24 16.28 -12.06
N THR A 278 -11.78 17.45 -11.63
CA THR A 278 -11.61 18.64 -12.49
C THR A 278 -10.26 19.32 -12.28
N THR A 279 -9.39 18.75 -11.43
CA THR A 279 -8.12 19.38 -11.05
C THR A 279 -6.92 18.63 -11.58
N GLY A 280 -6.04 19.36 -12.27
CA GLY A 280 -4.80 18.80 -12.79
C GLY A 280 -5.02 17.67 -13.81
N PRO A 281 -4.01 16.82 -14.05
CA PRO A 281 -4.06 15.74 -15.03
C PRO A 281 -4.78 14.48 -14.51
N TYR A 282 -5.95 14.62 -13.88
CA TYR A 282 -6.67 13.53 -13.19
C TYR A 282 -7.03 12.32 -14.07
N LYS A 283 -7.10 12.49 -15.40
CA LYS A 283 -7.35 11.41 -16.36
C LYS A 283 -6.08 10.72 -16.86
N ARG A 284 -4.92 11.36 -16.71
CA ARG A 284 -3.65 10.89 -17.27
C ARG A 284 -2.82 10.14 -16.23
N PHE A 285 -2.97 10.49 -14.96
CA PHE A 285 -2.27 9.81 -13.88
C PHE A 285 -3.25 8.92 -13.13
N GLY A 286 -2.85 7.67 -12.88
CA GLY A 286 -3.52 6.91 -11.83
C GLY A 286 -2.99 7.38 -10.48
N LEU A 287 -3.90 7.61 -9.55
CA LEU A 287 -3.64 8.33 -8.31
C LEU A 287 -3.53 7.36 -7.15
N ILE A 288 -2.61 7.63 -6.22
CA ILE A 288 -2.53 6.87 -4.98
C ILE A 288 -3.88 6.95 -4.28
N THR A 289 -4.39 5.80 -3.85
CA THR A 289 -5.71 5.63 -3.21
C THR A 289 -6.91 6.03 -4.08
N GLY A 290 -6.71 6.35 -5.37
CA GLY A 290 -7.78 6.74 -6.29
C GLY A 290 -8.81 5.65 -6.59
N LEU A 291 -8.47 4.39 -6.31
CA LEU A 291 -9.38 3.25 -6.41
C LEU A 291 -10.65 3.41 -5.55
N ASN A 292 -10.56 4.15 -4.43
CA ASN A 292 -11.64 4.26 -3.45
C ASN A 292 -12.84 5.09 -3.97
N ALA A 293 -12.71 5.79 -5.10
CA ALA A 293 -13.85 6.43 -5.78
C ALA A 293 -15.01 5.45 -6.06
N VAL A 294 -14.70 4.15 -6.27
CA VAL A 294 -15.70 3.09 -6.42
C VAL A 294 -16.55 2.92 -5.15
N ASN A 295 -15.94 2.95 -3.96
CA ASN A 295 -16.70 2.84 -2.71
C ASN A 295 -17.50 4.11 -2.44
N ILE A 296 -16.91 5.27 -2.74
CA ILE A 296 -17.58 6.58 -2.56
C ILE A 296 -18.86 6.66 -3.41
N VAL A 297 -18.80 6.27 -4.68
CA VAL A 297 -19.97 6.34 -5.57
C VAL A 297 -21.06 5.35 -5.14
N GLU A 298 -20.70 4.15 -4.67
CA GLU A 298 -21.68 3.20 -4.13
C GLU A 298 -22.29 3.67 -2.80
N ASP A 299 -21.52 4.31 -1.92
CA ASP A 299 -22.06 4.87 -0.67
C ASP A 299 -22.99 6.07 -0.93
N LEU A 300 -22.69 6.92 -1.92
CA LEU A 300 -23.62 7.98 -2.35
C LEU A 300 -24.95 7.40 -2.84
N LYS A 301 -24.89 6.28 -3.58
CA LYS A 301 -26.08 5.57 -4.04
C LYS A 301 -26.86 4.95 -2.89
N SER A 302 -26.18 4.31 -1.93
CA SER A 302 -26.85 3.67 -0.78
C SER A 302 -27.54 4.68 0.13
N GLU A 303 -26.98 5.88 0.28
CA GLU A 303 -27.56 6.99 1.03
C GLU A 303 -28.68 7.73 0.26
N GLY A 304 -28.98 7.30 -0.98
CA GLY A 304 -30.04 7.89 -1.79
C GLY A 304 -29.69 9.25 -2.41
N TRP A 305 -28.41 9.64 -2.43
CA TRP A 305 -27.94 10.89 -3.03
C TRP A 305 -27.81 10.73 -4.55
N GLN A 306 -28.93 10.47 -5.23
CA GLN A 306 -28.97 10.05 -6.62
C GLN A 306 -28.29 11.04 -7.57
N LYS A 307 -28.47 12.35 -7.37
CA LYS A 307 -27.86 13.39 -8.21
C LYS A 307 -26.33 13.42 -8.05
N GLU A 308 -25.85 13.31 -6.81
CA GLU A 308 -24.44 13.25 -6.47
C GLU A 308 -23.80 11.96 -7.02
N TYR A 309 -24.47 10.82 -6.87
CA TYR A 309 -24.08 9.54 -7.47
C TYR A 309 -23.91 9.66 -8.99
N GLU A 310 -24.91 10.17 -9.71
CA GLU A 310 -24.86 10.33 -11.16
C GLU A 310 -23.72 11.26 -11.60
N THR A 311 -23.47 12.32 -10.83
CA THR A 311 -22.37 13.26 -11.08
C THR A 311 -21.01 12.57 -11.00
N ILE A 312 -20.74 11.85 -9.89
CA ILE A 312 -19.45 11.16 -9.70
C ILE A 312 -19.31 10.00 -10.68
N LEU A 313 -20.38 9.24 -10.94
CA LEU A 313 -20.37 8.14 -11.91
C LEU A 313 -19.99 8.63 -13.31
N ALA A 314 -20.53 9.78 -13.75
CA ALA A 314 -20.19 10.36 -15.05
C ALA A 314 -18.71 10.74 -15.15
N LEU A 315 -18.14 11.35 -14.11
CA LEU A 315 -16.72 11.72 -14.03
C LEU A 315 -15.80 10.49 -14.00
N MET A 316 -16.19 9.45 -13.26
CA MET A 316 -15.51 8.16 -13.25
C MET A 316 -15.55 7.50 -14.63
N LYS A 317 -16.68 7.56 -15.32
CA LYS A 317 -16.85 6.98 -16.67
C LYS A 317 -15.96 7.68 -17.69
N GLU A 318 -15.86 9.01 -17.61
CA GLU A 318 -14.96 9.79 -18.46
C GLU A 318 -13.48 9.42 -18.23
N THR A 319 -13.11 9.20 -16.96
CA THR A 319 -11.76 8.75 -16.58
C THR A 319 -11.49 7.32 -17.08
N ASN A 320 -12.46 6.41 -16.92
CA ASN A 320 -12.36 5.05 -17.44
C ASN A 320 -12.19 5.03 -18.96
N GLN A 321 -12.92 5.88 -19.70
CA GLN A 321 -12.76 6.00 -21.15
C GLN A 321 -11.35 6.42 -21.57
N ALA A 322 -10.70 7.29 -20.80
CA ALA A 322 -9.29 7.64 -21.02
C ALA A 322 -8.39 6.40 -20.83
N PHE A 323 -8.61 5.60 -19.78
CA PHE A 323 -7.86 4.36 -19.57
C PHE A 323 -8.06 3.32 -20.68
N LEU A 324 -9.26 3.25 -21.28
CA LEU A 324 -9.52 2.35 -22.41
C LEU A 324 -8.80 2.80 -23.68
N THR A 325 -8.63 4.11 -23.86
CA THR A 325 -8.06 4.71 -25.07
C THR A 325 -6.53 4.73 -25.04
N ASP A 326 -5.94 4.92 -23.87
CA ASP A 326 -4.49 4.91 -23.71
C ASP A 326 -3.94 3.46 -23.80
N PRO A 327 -2.98 3.15 -24.69
CA PRO A 327 -2.35 1.84 -24.71
C PRO A 327 -1.60 1.51 -23.41
N TYR A 328 -1.13 2.51 -22.67
CA TYR A 328 -0.38 2.38 -21.43
C TYR A 328 -0.94 3.34 -20.36
N PRO A 329 -2.14 3.08 -19.79
CA PRO A 329 -2.83 3.97 -18.86
C PRO A 329 -2.19 3.99 -17.46
N TYR A 330 -0.88 3.74 -17.37
CA TYR A 330 -0.15 3.50 -16.14
C TYR A 330 0.78 4.66 -15.76
N SER A 331 0.62 5.82 -16.40
CA SER A 331 1.45 7.00 -16.12
C SER A 331 1.25 7.50 -14.67
N SER A 332 2.29 8.12 -14.13
CA SER A 332 2.37 8.63 -12.78
C SER A 332 3.31 9.84 -12.69
N GLU A 333 3.36 10.53 -11.55
CA GLU A 333 4.24 11.69 -11.33
C GLU A 333 5.73 11.34 -11.44
N ILE A 334 6.08 10.07 -11.19
CA ILE A 334 7.44 9.53 -11.30
C ILE A 334 7.45 8.42 -12.37
N GLN A 335 8.47 8.41 -13.24
CA GLN A 335 8.55 7.56 -14.44
C GLN A 335 8.57 6.04 -14.17
N ILE A 336 8.95 5.63 -12.96
CA ILE A 336 9.10 4.22 -12.53
C ILE A 336 8.07 3.82 -11.47
N TYR A 337 6.98 4.58 -11.36
CA TYR A 337 6.03 4.44 -10.25
C TYR A 337 4.85 3.54 -10.61
N GLU A 338 4.57 2.57 -9.74
CA GLU A 338 3.50 1.57 -9.92
C GLU A 338 2.21 1.93 -9.16
N THR A 339 1.87 3.22 -9.10
CA THR A 339 0.74 3.72 -8.32
C THR A 339 -0.58 3.81 -9.06
N SER A 340 -0.54 3.70 -10.38
CA SER A 340 -1.66 3.97 -11.26
C SER A 340 -2.53 2.73 -11.52
N GLN A 341 -1.87 1.57 -11.58
CA GLN A 341 -2.44 0.27 -11.90
C GLN A 341 -3.65 -0.10 -11.02
N PRO A 342 -3.68 0.17 -9.70
CA PRO A 342 -4.84 -0.10 -8.86
C PRO A 342 -6.08 0.66 -9.31
N GLN A 343 -5.96 1.97 -9.58
CA GLN A 343 -7.12 2.76 -10.02
C GLN A 343 -7.64 2.29 -11.37
N VAL A 344 -6.74 2.03 -12.33
CA VAL A 344 -7.12 1.48 -13.64
C VAL A 344 -7.83 0.14 -13.47
N TYR A 345 -7.30 -0.75 -12.64
CA TYR A 345 -7.91 -2.05 -12.35
C TYR A 345 -9.31 -1.88 -11.77
N PHE A 346 -9.49 -1.12 -10.69
CA PHE A 346 -10.79 -1.00 -10.02
C PHE A 346 -11.84 -0.28 -10.87
N PHE A 347 -11.46 0.72 -11.67
CA PHE A 347 -12.41 1.42 -12.57
C PHE A 347 -12.86 0.51 -13.71
N THR A 348 -11.92 -0.14 -14.40
CA THR A 348 -12.24 -1.06 -15.50
C THR A 348 -13.03 -2.27 -15.02
N ARG A 349 -12.74 -2.77 -13.81
CA ARG A 349 -13.55 -3.79 -13.14
C ARG A 349 -14.95 -3.28 -12.85
N TYR A 350 -15.09 -2.11 -12.24
CA TYR A 350 -16.40 -1.57 -11.86
C TYR A 350 -17.30 -1.38 -13.08
N PHE A 351 -16.82 -0.72 -14.14
CA PHE A 351 -17.60 -0.56 -15.36
C PHE A 351 -17.81 -1.88 -16.12
N GLY A 352 -16.82 -2.78 -16.14
CA GLY A 352 -16.94 -4.07 -16.83
C GLY A 352 -17.88 -5.06 -16.14
N LYS A 353 -17.71 -5.24 -14.82
CA LYS A 353 -18.44 -6.24 -14.02
C LYS A 353 -19.75 -5.71 -13.48
N THR A 354 -19.78 -4.48 -12.94
CA THR A 354 -21.00 -3.90 -12.34
C THR A 354 -21.92 -3.27 -13.38
N HIS A 355 -21.37 -2.61 -14.41
CA HIS A 355 -22.14 -1.93 -15.46
C HIS A 355 -22.20 -2.69 -16.80
N GLY A 356 -21.55 -3.85 -16.90
CA GLY A 356 -21.64 -4.73 -18.08
C GLY A 356 -20.89 -4.22 -19.32
N GLU A 357 -19.92 -3.31 -19.17
CA GLU A 357 -19.18 -2.74 -20.29
C GLU A 357 -18.06 -3.69 -20.77
N ALA A 358 -18.27 -4.35 -21.91
CA ALA A 358 -17.36 -5.39 -22.42
C ALA A 358 -15.90 -4.93 -22.63
N GLU A 359 -15.68 -3.73 -23.18
CA GLU A 359 -14.33 -3.17 -23.38
C GLU A 359 -13.62 -2.89 -22.05
N SER A 360 -14.36 -2.44 -21.04
CA SER A 360 -13.84 -2.27 -19.68
C SER A 360 -13.42 -3.61 -19.08
N TRP A 361 -14.21 -4.67 -19.27
CA TRP A 361 -13.85 -5.99 -18.78
C TRP A 361 -12.61 -6.57 -19.49
N LYS A 362 -12.49 -6.35 -20.80
CA LYS A 362 -11.31 -6.73 -21.58
C LYS A 362 -10.06 -6.01 -21.07
N ARG A 363 -10.12 -4.68 -20.92
CA ARG A 363 -9.01 -3.90 -20.35
C ARG A 363 -8.66 -4.36 -18.95
N ASN A 364 -9.65 -4.69 -18.12
CA ASN A 364 -9.38 -5.21 -16.78
C ASN A 364 -8.53 -6.49 -16.80
N ALA A 365 -8.78 -7.40 -17.75
CA ALA A 365 -7.96 -8.60 -17.93
C ALA A 365 -6.51 -8.28 -18.31
N GLU A 366 -6.29 -7.28 -19.17
CA GLU A 366 -4.95 -6.81 -19.55
C GLU A 366 -4.20 -6.21 -18.34
N VAL A 367 -4.88 -5.39 -17.53
CA VAL A 367 -4.30 -4.79 -16.32
C VAL A 367 -3.93 -5.86 -15.30
N ARG A 368 -4.76 -6.91 -15.14
CA ARG A 368 -4.42 -8.06 -14.28
C ARG A 368 -3.14 -8.76 -14.73
N GLN A 369 -2.96 -8.95 -16.04
CA GLN A 369 -1.75 -9.55 -16.57
C GLN A 369 -0.51 -8.69 -16.26
N VAL A 370 -0.63 -7.36 -16.39
CA VAL A 370 0.44 -6.42 -16.01
C VAL A 370 0.75 -6.51 -14.51
N LEU A 371 -0.26 -6.46 -13.65
CA LEU A 371 -0.11 -6.59 -12.19
C LEU A 371 0.57 -7.91 -11.79
N GLN A 372 0.19 -9.02 -12.43
CA GLN A 372 0.81 -10.32 -12.21
C GLN A 372 2.29 -10.33 -12.61
N ALA A 373 2.64 -9.67 -13.73
CA ALA A 373 4.00 -9.60 -14.25
C ALA A 373 4.91 -8.68 -13.41
N MET A 374 4.37 -7.59 -12.84
CA MET A 374 5.13 -6.66 -12.00
C MET A 374 5.47 -7.22 -10.63
N ARG A 375 4.79 -8.27 -10.16
CA ARG A 375 5.06 -8.85 -8.83
C ARG A 375 6.12 -9.94 -8.93
N GLY A 376 7.00 -10.04 -7.94
CA GLY A 376 8.13 -10.99 -7.83
C GLY A 376 7.80 -12.49 -7.95
N GLY A 377 6.55 -12.82 -8.27
CA GLY A 377 6.09 -14.14 -8.67
C GLY A 377 6.05 -14.38 -10.17
N ASP A 378 6.23 -13.40 -11.06
CA ASP A 378 6.47 -13.60 -12.51
C ASP A 378 7.68 -12.81 -13.06
N GLN A 379 8.24 -11.89 -12.27
CA GLN A 379 9.53 -11.25 -12.57
C GLN A 379 10.66 -12.31 -12.60
N PRO A 380 11.81 -12.04 -13.27
CA PRO A 380 12.95 -12.97 -13.30
C PRO A 380 13.65 -13.17 -11.93
N ILE A 381 13.04 -12.72 -10.82
CA ILE A 381 13.54 -12.78 -9.45
C ILE A 381 12.59 -13.62 -8.59
N TRP A 382 12.46 -14.89 -8.94
CA TRP A 382 11.52 -15.87 -8.35
C TRP A 382 11.61 -16.03 -6.83
N PHE A 383 12.69 -15.59 -6.19
CA PHE A 383 12.89 -15.65 -4.74
C PHE A 383 12.28 -14.48 -3.97
N LEU A 384 11.61 -13.53 -4.63
CA LEU A 384 10.90 -12.42 -3.99
C LEU A 384 9.46 -12.75 -3.60
N TYR A 385 8.93 -13.91 -4.03
CA TYR A 385 7.62 -14.45 -3.64
C TYR A 385 6.45 -13.46 -3.72
N GLY A 386 6.43 -12.64 -4.77
CA GLY A 386 5.32 -11.71 -5.04
C GLY A 386 5.56 -10.27 -4.58
N ASN A 387 6.69 -9.96 -3.93
CA ASN A 387 7.01 -8.58 -3.58
C ASN A 387 7.47 -7.75 -4.79
N ASP A 388 7.26 -6.44 -4.75
CA ASP A 388 7.84 -5.49 -5.70
C ASP A 388 9.26 -5.07 -5.31
N LEU A 389 10.04 -4.66 -6.31
CA LEU A 389 11.31 -3.98 -6.11
C LEU A 389 11.21 -2.60 -6.72
N PHE A 390 11.46 -1.59 -5.91
CA PHE A 390 11.66 -0.24 -6.37
C PHE A 390 13.16 0.08 -6.32
N ALA A 391 13.70 0.55 -7.45
CA ALA A 391 15.07 1.01 -7.55
C ALA A 391 15.06 2.54 -7.63
N HIS A 392 15.31 3.22 -6.52
CA HIS A 392 15.47 4.66 -6.52
C HIS A 392 16.93 5.01 -6.85
N PRO A 393 17.22 5.89 -7.82
CA PRO A 393 18.60 6.24 -8.20
C PRO A 393 19.46 6.74 -7.02
N ASP A 394 18.82 7.43 -6.06
CA ASP A 394 19.51 7.99 -4.88
C ASP A 394 19.58 7.00 -3.70
N LEU A 395 18.77 5.93 -3.70
CA LEU A 395 18.81 4.90 -2.66
C LEU A 395 19.67 3.75 -3.19
N ARG A 396 20.91 3.66 -2.72
CA ARG A 396 21.84 2.59 -3.08
C ARG A 396 21.36 1.25 -2.47
N GLY A 397 20.38 0.58 -3.09
CA GLY A 397 19.88 -0.72 -2.66
C GLY A 397 18.57 -1.14 -3.32
N GLN A 398 18.20 -2.42 -3.16
CA GLN A 398 16.87 -2.91 -3.51
C GLN A 398 15.90 -2.58 -2.37
N ILE A 399 14.94 -1.68 -2.62
CA ILE A 399 13.88 -1.37 -1.65
C ILE A 399 12.56 -2.02 -2.05
N SER A 400 11.79 -2.42 -1.05
CA SER A 400 10.50 -3.09 -1.17
C SER A 400 9.54 -2.53 -0.10
N CYS A 401 8.32 -3.07 -0.04
CA CYS A 401 7.31 -2.64 0.92
C CYS A 401 6.91 -1.17 0.75
N TRP A 402 6.95 -0.66 -0.48
CA TRP A 402 6.41 0.64 -0.84
C TRP A 402 4.87 0.58 -0.89
N HIS A 403 4.16 1.71 -0.87
CA HIS A 403 2.68 1.66 -0.87
C HIS A 403 2.06 1.03 -2.14
N SER A 404 2.78 1.02 -3.27
CA SER A 404 2.38 0.29 -4.48
C SER A 404 2.22 -1.20 -4.19
N GLU A 405 2.96 -1.71 -3.21
CA GLU A 405 2.93 -3.09 -2.77
C GLU A 405 1.54 -3.53 -2.37
N ALA A 406 1.02 -2.92 -1.31
CA ALA A 406 -0.31 -3.18 -0.82
C ALA A 406 -1.39 -2.81 -1.85
N LEU A 407 -1.28 -1.67 -2.54
CA LEU A 407 -2.32 -1.25 -3.48
C LEU A 407 -2.49 -2.21 -4.67
N ASN A 408 -1.39 -2.70 -5.24
CA ASN A 408 -1.42 -3.71 -6.30
C ASN A 408 -1.84 -5.08 -5.73
N GLY A 409 -1.41 -5.39 -4.49
CA GLY A 409 -1.87 -6.58 -3.76
C GLY A 409 -3.39 -6.62 -3.60
N MET A 410 -4.03 -5.49 -3.26
CA MET A 410 -5.49 -5.37 -3.19
C MET A 410 -6.17 -5.69 -4.52
N ALA A 411 -5.64 -5.17 -5.63
CA ALA A 411 -6.18 -5.43 -6.96
C ALA A 411 -6.09 -6.93 -7.32
N LEU A 412 -4.97 -7.57 -7.00
CA LEU A 412 -4.77 -9.01 -7.22
C LEU A 412 -5.66 -9.86 -6.29
N MET A 413 -5.88 -9.43 -5.05
CA MET A 413 -6.81 -10.09 -4.13
C MET A 413 -8.24 -10.03 -4.68
N GLN A 414 -8.68 -8.86 -5.10
CA GLN A 414 -10.00 -8.70 -5.71
C GLN A 414 -10.14 -9.54 -6.99
N ALA A 415 -9.08 -9.65 -7.78
CA ALA A 415 -9.06 -10.48 -8.98
C ALA A 415 -9.14 -11.98 -8.63
N PHE A 416 -8.52 -12.41 -7.54
CA PHE A 416 -8.69 -13.76 -7.01
C PHE A 416 -10.15 -14.02 -6.64
N GLU A 417 -10.80 -13.12 -5.89
CA GLU A 417 -12.21 -13.27 -5.53
C GLU A 417 -13.13 -13.36 -6.76
N ASP A 418 -12.79 -12.64 -7.83
CA ASP A 418 -13.57 -12.64 -9.07
C ASP A 418 -13.41 -13.92 -9.90
N THR A 419 -12.26 -14.59 -9.82
CA THR A 419 -11.86 -15.63 -10.79
C THR A 419 -11.59 -17.00 -10.16
N GLY A 420 -11.30 -17.05 -8.86
CA GLY A 420 -10.84 -18.24 -8.16
C GLY A 420 -9.41 -18.67 -8.50
N ASP A 421 -8.65 -17.90 -9.26
CA ASP A 421 -7.26 -18.25 -9.62
C ASP A 421 -6.32 -18.07 -8.42
N VAL A 422 -5.98 -19.20 -7.78
CA VAL A 422 -5.13 -19.26 -6.59
C VAL A 422 -3.74 -18.62 -6.82
N SER A 423 -3.25 -18.53 -8.06
CA SER A 423 -1.99 -17.86 -8.33
C SER A 423 -2.03 -16.35 -8.02
N LEU A 424 -3.21 -15.74 -8.16
CA LEU A 424 -3.46 -14.34 -7.79
C LEU A 424 -3.43 -14.17 -6.27
N LEU A 425 -4.03 -15.10 -5.52
CA LEU A 425 -4.04 -15.07 -4.05
C LEU A 425 -2.61 -15.05 -3.49
N LEU A 426 -1.71 -15.89 -4.01
CA LEU A 426 -0.33 -15.95 -3.53
C LEU A 426 0.41 -14.62 -3.70
N LYS A 427 0.25 -13.99 -4.87
CA LYS A 427 0.89 -12.70 -5.16
C LYS A 427 0.25 -11.56 -4.37
N ALA A 428 -1.08 -11.59 -4.23
CA ALA A 428 -1.84 -10.62 -3.48
C ALA A 428 -1.49 -10.64 -1.99
N TYR A 429 -1.48 -11.82 -1.38
CA TYR A 429 -1.20 -11.98 0.04
C TYR A 429 0.20 -11.48 0.39
N ALA A 430 1.21 -11.80 -0.43
CA ALA A 430 2.56 -11.30 -0.24
C ALA A 430 2.59 -9.77 -0.19
N GLY A 431 2.02 -9.10 -1.21
CA GLY A 431 2.02 -7.63 -1.26
C GLY A 431 1.16 -6.95 -0.19
N MET A 432 0.13 -7.62 0.31
CA MET A 432 -0.69 -7.09 1.42
C MET A 432 0.00 -7.23 2.77
N MET A 433 0.78 -8.30 2.98
CA MET A 433 1.38 -8.60 4.28
C MET A 433 2.79 -8.03 4.45
N SER A 434 3.56 -7.92 3.37
CA SER A 434 4.96 -7.45 3.43
C SER A 434 5.10 -6.03 3.96
N VAL A 435 4.12 -5.15 3.72
CA VAL A 435 4.15 -3.78 4.23
C VAL A 435 4.17 -3.69 5.75
N LEU A 436 3.80 -4.74 6.47
CA LEU A 436 3.90 -4.80 7.93
C LEU A 436 5.35 -4.87 8.44
N HIS A 437 6.32 -5.18 7.58
CA HIS A 437 7.75 -5.06 7.92
C HIS A 437 8.12 -3.65 8.36
N ASN A 438 7.50 -2.65 7.72
CA ASN A 438 7.76 -1.25 7.96
C ASN A 438 7.24 -0.76 9.31
N VAL A 439 6.42 -1.54 10.01
CA VAL A 439 5.85 -1.16 11.29
C VAL A 439 6.56 -1.93 12.40
N LEU A 440 7.13 -1.20 13.35
CA LEU A 440 7.72 -1.78 14.55
C LEU A 440 6.68 -1.96 15.67
N PRO A 441 6.95 -2.80 16.69
CA PRO A 441 6.03 -3.06 17.80
C PRO A 441 5.61 -1.83 18.61
N ASP A 442 6.46 -0.80 18.65
CA ASP A 442 6.15 0.47 19.30
C ASP A 442 5.25 1.38 18.44
N GLY A 443 5.01 1.00 17.18
CA GLY A 443 4.21 1.74 16.21
C GLY A 443 5.01 2.69 15.32
N MET A 444 6.34 2.74 15.43
CA MET A 444 7.16 3.47 14.46
C MET A 444 6.99 2.85 13.07
N GLY A 445 6.70 3.69 12.07
CA GLY A 445 6.54 3.30 10.68
C GLY A 445 7.70 3.80 9.81
N PHE A 446 8.19 2.98 8.90
CA PHE A 446 9.18 3.35 7.88
C PHE A 446 8.55 3.41 6.49
N GLY A 447 9.09 4.25 5.61
CA GLY A 447 8.55 4.39 4.25
C GLY A 447 8.89 3.22 3.32
N TRP A 448 9.93 2.45 3.64
CA TRP A 448 10.41 1.34 2.82
C TRP A 448 11.32 0.39 3.61
N PHE A 449 11.48 -0.81 3.06
CA PHE A 449 12.31 -1.87 3.62
C PHE A 449 13.45 -2.22 2.65
N LYS A 450 14.68 -2.36 3.16
CA LYS A 450 15.82 -2.85 2.35
C LYS A 450 15.81 -4.37 2.33
N LEU A 451 15.86 -4.93 1.12
CA LEU A 451 15.79 -6.36 0.87
C LEU A 451 17.03 -6.88 0.13
N ASP A 452 18.22 -6.41 0.51
CA ASP A 452 19.46 -6.95 -0.04
C ASP A 452 19.74 -8.32 0.62
N PRO A 453 20.10 -9.39 -0.12
CA PRO A 453 20.42 -10.68 0.48
C PRO A 453 21.48 -10.56 1.59
N GLY A 454 21.09 -10.83 2.84
CA GLY A 454 21.94 -10.70 4.03
C GLY A 454 21.78 -9.37 4.79
N VAL A 455 20.99 -8.43 4.28
CA VAL A 455 20.62 -7.15 4.91
C VAL A 455 19.11 -6.95 4.78
N PHE A 456 18.37 -7.39 5.81
CA PHE A 456 16.92 -7.17 5.94
C PHE A 456 16.68 -6.14 7.04
N ALA A 457 16.56 -4.87 6.68
CA ALA A 457 16.47 -3.77 7.63
C ALA A 457 15.60 -2.62 7.12
N CYS A 458 14.97 -1.90 8.04
CA CYS A 458 14.36 -0.61 7.73
C CYS A 458 15.47 0.42 7.45
N GLU A 459 15.28 1.29 6.46
CA GLU A 459 16.18 2.43 6.28
C GLU A 459 15.84 3.50 7.33
N PRO A 460 16.79 3.93 8.17
CA PRO A 460 16.47 4.80 9.30
C PRO A 460 16.64 6.28 9.02
#